data_AF-R5XV18-F1
#
_entry.id   AF-R5XV18-F1
#
_cell.length_a   1.000
_cell.length_b   1.000
_cell.length_c   1.000
_cell.angle_alpha   90.00
_cell.angle_beta   90.00
_cell.angle_gamma   90.00
#
_symmetry.space_group_name_H-M   'P 1'
#
loop_
_entity.id
_entity.type
_entity.pdbx_description
1 polymer ?
#
loop_
_entity_poly.entity_id
_entity_poly.type
_entity_poly.pdbx_seq_one_letter_code
_entity_poly.pdbx_strand_id
1 'polypeptide(L)'
;MKINGEDLSNLKEKNSRKALSKTLLKVVIISILIVVISYLVLIFSVSKMKSDYNFNQEILNNGQKYEKSIYIKYKDKIYACVYGLFYQLDNVDIGSFKVLDSMDYSDSCVAVDKNNVYFGNQIVSDLDPNKLYTVGNDYYSDGINSYFCLDTFEKTEDLANKSKIRQYIEYYFFKGEKPQEYSYPFKKVETTKTLKAIEDLRYLASDGEKVYYKGELIKEADLDTLKAVSKYNDDYFYDKNNVYYKTKTLDLSSNENLDLVSVEQGERTYLYDELNGNVSLEEYIFNKKYIPYQVLGIDSGHVKDLVFVSKDGIFFYNFETKEQERVGDNIFKGKITNILSSVISDDKNIYYLHSYDIYRKKRTKYGYRDILVSKNIGIFSLGEKKNWEKIKDIDSGTTGQVWRKGNKYYYFDDLGVD
;
A
#
# COMPACT_ATOMS: atom_id res chain seq x y z
N MET A 1 -70.98 -36.96 -46.78
CA MET A 1 -70.30 -37.98 -45.94
C MET A 1 -69.47 -37.22 -44.91
N LYS A 2 -69.88 -37.22 -43.63
CA LYS A 2 -69.17 -36.48 -42.57
C LYS A 2 -67.80 -37.11 -42.36
N ILE A 3 -66.74 -36.35 -42.63
CA ILE A 3 -65.42 -36.53 -42.00
C ILE A 3 -65.04 -35.16 -41.45
N ASN A 4 -65.37 -34.99 -40.17
CA ASN A 4 -64.84 -34.11 -39.13
C ASN A 4 -64.20 -32.77 -39.56
N GLY A 5 -64.90 -31.67 -39.27
CA GLY A 5 -64.43 -30.30 -39.44
C GLY A 5 -63.35 -29.91 -38.43
N GLU A 6 -62.10 -29.90 -38.86
CA GLU A 6 -61.09 -28.95 -38.40
C GLU A 6 -60.65 -28.13 -39.62
N ASP A 7 -60.83 -26.80 -39.56
CA ASP A 7 -60.44 -25.86 -40.61
C ASP A 7 -58.92 -25.94 -40.87
N LEU A 8 -58.50 -26.03 -42.15
CA LEU A 8 -57.10 -26.31 -42.54
C LEU A 8 -56.14 -25.20 -42.05
N SER A 9 -56.65 -23.98 -41.89
CA SER A 9 -55.99 -22.82 -41.28
C SER A 9 -55.72 -23.04 -39.79
N ASN A 10 -56.73 -23.50 -39.03
CA ASN A 10 -56.63 -23.85 -37.63
C ASN A 10 -55.66 -25.03 -37.39
N LEU A 11 -55.59 -25.99 -38.33
CA LEU A 11 -54.64 -27.12 -38.22
C LEU A 11 -53.18 -26.67 -38.40
N LYS A 12 -52.91 -25.76 -39.36
CA LYS A 12 -51.58 -25.16 -39.55
C LYS A 12 -51.15 -24.30 -38.37
N GLU A 13 -52.06 -23.50 -37.81
CA GLU A 13 -51.80 -22.66 -36.64
C GLU A 13 -51.60 -23.47 -35.35
N LYS A 14 -52.36 -24.55 -35.17
CA LYS A 14 -52.20 -25.49 -34.04
C LYS A 14 -50.88 -26.25 -34.13
N ASN A 15 -50.44 -26.62 -35.33
CA ASN A 15 -49.14 -27.26 -35.56
C ASN A 15 -47.96 -26.29 -35.39
N SER A 16 -48.08 -25.04 -35.82
CA SER A 16 -47.05 -24.01 -35.61
C SER A 16 -46.91 -23.62 -34.14
N ARG A 17 -48.03 -23.44 -33.40
CA ARG A 17 -48.02 -23.21 -31.95
C ARG A 17 -47.45 -24.40 -31.16
N LYS A 18 -47.75 -25.64 -31.57
CA LYS A 18 -47.14 -26.86 -30.99
C LYS A 18 -45.64 -26.97 -31.28
N ALA A 19 -45.18 -26.53 -32.46
CA ALA A 19 -43.76 -26.48 -32.77
C ALA A 19 -43.05 -25.39 -31.94
N LEU A 20 -43.64 -24.20 -31.84
CA LEU A 20 -43.14 -23.09 -31.03
C LEU A 20 -43.06 -23.47 -29.53
N SER A 21 -44.08 -24.14 -28.99
CA SER A 21 -44.10 -24.60 -27.60
C SER A 21 -43.06 -25.71 -27.32
N LYS A 22 -42.82 -26.61 -28.27
CA LYS A 22 -41.73 -27.60 -28.17
C LYS A 22 -40.35 -26.94 -28.19
N THR A 23 -40.15 -25.91 -29.02
CA THR A 23 -38.90 -25.15 -29.06
C THR A 23 -38.68 -24.36 -27.76
N LEU A 24 -39.72 -23.68 -27.25
CA LEU A 24 -39.68 -22.99 -25.96
C LEU A 24 -39.38 -23.96 -24.81
N LEU A 25 -40.00 -25.15 -24.80
CA LEU A 25 -39.73 -26.18 -23.79
C LEU A 25 -38.27 -26.65 -23.85
N LYS A 26 -37.69 -26.86 -25.04
CA LYS A 26 -36.26 -27.18 -25.19
C LYS A 26 -35.37 -26.07 -24.66
N VAL A 27 -35.68 -24.81 -24.94
CA VAL A 27 -34.92 -23.66 -24.41
C VAL A 27 -35.01 -23.62 -22.89
N VAL A 28 -36.20 -23.80 -22.30
CA VAL A 28 -36.38 -23.84 -20.84
C VAL A 28 -35.58 -24.99 -20.21
N ILE A 29 -35.61 -26.19 -20.79
CA ILE A 29 -34.82 -27.33 -20.30
C ILE A 29 -33.33 -27.02 -20.37
N ILE A 30 -32.84 -26.46 -21.48
CA ILE A 30 -31.43 -26.05 -21.62
C ILE A 30 -31.06 -24.99 -20.58
N SER A 31 -31.90 -23.98 -20.38
CA SER A 31 -31.68 -22.94 -19.37
C SER A 31 -31.62 -23.53 -17.95
N ILE A 32 -32.54 -24.44 -17.60
CA ILE A 32 -32.52 -25.15 -16.31
C ILE A 32 -31.21 -25.95 -16.18
N LEU A 33 -30.80 -26.66 -17.22
CA LEU A 33 -29.56 -27.43 -17.22
C LEU A 33 -28.34 -26.53 -16.99
N ILE A 34 -28.26 -25.38 -17.65
CA ILE A 34 -27.19 -24.39 -17.46
C ILE A 34 -27.16 -23.88 -16.02
N VAL A 35 -28.32 -23.60 -15.42
CA VAL A 35 -28.41 -23.15 -14.03
C VAL A 35 -27.93 -24.25 -13.06
N VAL A 36 -28.37 -25.49 -13.27
CA VAL A 36 -27.94 -26.64 -12.47
C VAL A 36 -26.44 -26.86 -12.57
N ILE A 37 -25.88 -26.85 -13.78
CA ILE A 37 -24.43 -27.00 -14.00
C ILE A 37 -23.66 -25.85 -13.33
N SER A 38 -24.12 -24.61 -13.50
CA SER A 38 -23.50 -23.44 -12.86
C SER A 38 -23.47 -23.56 -11.34
N TYR A 39 -24.55 -24.05 -10.73
CA TYR A 39 -24.63 -24.26 -9.29
C TYR A 39 -23.69 -25.39 -8.81
N LEU A 40 -23.58 -26.48 -9.56
CA LEU A 40 -22.64 -27.57 -9.26
C LEU A 40 -21.18 -27.12 -9.34
N VAL A 41 -20.83 -26.32 -10.35
CA VAL A 41 -19.49 -25.70 -10.47
C VAL A 41 -19.18 -24.83 -9.26
N LEU A 42 -20.17 -24.06 -8.78
CA LEU A 42 -20.01 -23.19 -7.61
C LEU A 42 -19.81 -24.01 -6.32
N ILE A 43 -20.63 -25.03 -6.08
CA ILE A 43 -20.47 -25.93 -4.92
C ILE A 43 -19.10 -26.61 -4.95
N PHE A 44 -18.70 -27.13 -6.10
CA PHE A 44 -17.40 -27.79 -6.27
C PHE A 44 -16.25 -26.83 -5.94
N SER A 45 -16.32 -25.60 -6.44
CA SER A 45 -15.29 -24.57 -6.21
C SER A 45 -15.17 -24.21 -4.73
N VAL A 46 -16.29 -24.01 -4.03
CA VAL A 46 -16.29 -23.74 -2.57
C VAL A 46 -15.74 -24.94 -1.78
N SER A 47 -16.11 -26.16 -2.17
CA SER A 47 -15.57 -27.38 -1.54
C SER A 47 -14.05 -27.47 -1.70
N LYS A 48 -13.54 -27.15 -2.90
CA LYS A 48 -12.09 -27.08 -3.17
C LYS A 48 -11.40 -26.00 -2.36
N MET A 49 -11.98 -24.82 -2.20
CA MET A 49 -11.42 -23.78 -1.31
C MET A 49 -11.26 -24.27 0.13
N LYS A 50 -12.26 -24.99 0.66
CA LYS A 50 -12.19 -25.57 2.00
C LYS A 50 -11.10 -26.67 2.08
N SER A 51 -11.01 -27.50 1.06
CA SER A 51 -9.96 -28.53 0.97
C SER A 51 -8.57 -27.91 0.97
N ASP A 52 -8.35 -26.85 0.17
CA ASP A 52 -7.07 -26.16 0.09
C ASP A 52 -6.71 -25.49 1.41
N TYR A 53 -7.68 -24.85 2.09
CA TYR A 53 -7.47 -24.32 3.44
C TYR A 53 -7.01 -25.40 4.42
N ASN A 54 -7.71 -26.54 4.46
CA ASN A 54 -7.34 -27.65 5.35
C ASN A 54 -5.94 -28.19 5.04
N PHE A 55 -5.58 -28.27 3.76
CA PHE A 55 -4.26 -28.73 3.34
C PHE A 55 -3.14 -27.76 3.78
N ASN A 56 -3.37 -26.45 3.72
CA ASN A 56 -2.43 -25.46 4.26
C ASN A 56 -2.21 -25.64 5.77
N GLN A 57 -3.28 -25.94 6.53
CA GLN A 57 -3.17 -26.24 7.97
C GLN A 57 -2.41 -27.54 8.23
N GLU A 58 -2.59 -28.55 7.36
CA GLU A 58 -1.89 -29.83 7.45
C GLU A 58 -0.38 -29.65 7.24
N ILE A 59 0.04 -28.83 6.27
CA ILE A 59 1.45 -28.47 6.05
C ILE A 59 2.01 -27.73 7.26
N LEU A 60 1.30 -26.72 7.77
CA LEU A 60 1.75 -25.91 8.90
C LEU A 60 1.97 -26.75 10.16
N ASN A 61 1.06 -27.68 10.45
CA ASN A 61 1.07 -28.43 11.71
C ASN A 61 2.00 -29.67 11.67
N ASN A 62 2.20 -30.26 10.49
CA ASN A 62 2.92 -31.54 10.36
C ASN A 62 4.20 -31.46 9.51
N GLY A 63 4.46 -30.31 8.89
CA GLY A 63 5.64 -30.10 8.05
C GLY A 63 6.89 -29.82 8.87
N GLN A 64 8.04 -30.14 8.28
CA GLN A 64 9.35 -29.81 8.84
C GLN A 64 9.82 -28.48 8.27
N LYS A 65 9.89 -27.44 9.11
CA LYS A 65 10.39 -26.12 8.71
C LYS A 65 11.90 -26.13 8.47
N TYR A 66 12.36 -25.47 7.41
CA TYR A 66 13.77 -25.24 7.16
C TYR A 66 14.22 -24.00 7.95
N GLU A 67 14.92 -24.23 9.05
CA GLU A 67 15.55 -23.17 9.87
C GLU A 67 14.61 -21.97 10.13
N LYS A 68 15.10 -20.74 10.01
CA LYS A 68 14.33 -19.50 10.14
C LYS A 68 13.80 -18.99 8.80
N SER A 69 13.45 -19.87 7.86
CA SER A 69 12.96 -19.50 6.53
C SER A 69 11.42 -19.55 6.40
N ILE A 70 10.91 -19.25 5.21
CA ILE A 70 9.50 -19.47 4.83
C ILE A 70 9.21 -20.88 4.33
N TYR A 71 10.24 -21.73 4.21
CA TYR A 71 10.14 -23.04 3.55
C TYR A 71 9.82 -24.17 4.52
N ILE A 72 8.94 -25.08 4.08
CA ILE A 72 8.52 -26.27 4.82
C ILE A 72 8.59 -27.51 3.92
N LYS A 73 9.22 -28.57 4.42
CA LYS A 73 9.15 -29.91 3.82
C LYS A 73 7.91 -30.65 4.30
N TYR A 74 7.09 -31.15 3.38
CA TYR A 74 5.93 -31.97 3.70
C TYR A 74 5.68 -33.02 2.61
N LYS A 75 5.52 -34.30 2.99
CA LYS A 75 5.25 -35.44 2.08
C LYS A 75 6.15 -35.45 0.82
N ASP A 76 7.47 -35.39 1.04
CA ASP A 76 8.50 -35.38 -0.03
C ASP A 76 8.31 -34.26 -1.06
N LYS A 77 7.84 -33.10 -0.58
CA LYS A 77 7.74 -31.86 -1.33
C LYS A 77 8.18 -30.69 -0.48
N ILE A 78 8.54 -29.59 -1.12
CA ILE A 78 8.92 -28.35 -0.46
C ILE A 78 7.91 -27.27 -0.81
N TYR A 79 7.51 -26.49 0.19
CA TYR A 79 6.54 -25.42 0.07
C TYR A 79 7.10 -24.13 0.63
N ALA A 80 6.83 -22.99 -0.01
CA ALA A 80 7.08 -21.67 0.54
C ALA A 80 5.78 -21.09 1.12
N CYS A 81 5.88 -20.48 2.30
CA CYS A 81 4.79 -19.70 2.88
C CYS A 81 4.73 -18.31 2.23
N VAL A 82 3.60 -17.96 1.63
CA VAL A 82 3.32 -16.66 1.04
C VAL A 82 1.96 -16.19 1.56
N TYR A 83 1.95 -15.11 2.35
CA TYR A 83 0.75 -14.59 3.01
C TYR A 83 -0.07 -15.66 3.78
N GLY A 84 0.62 -16.54 4.51
CA GLY A 84 0.00 -17.61 5.30
C GLY A 84 -0.51 -18.81 4.48
N LEU A 85 -0.28 -18.83 3.17
CA LEU A 85 -0.59 -19.95 2.28
C LEU A 85 0.69 -20.61 1.77
N PHE A 86 0.64 -21.91 1.58
CA PHE A 86 1.77 -22.74 1.16
C PHE A 86 1.68 -23.05 -0.34
N TYR A 87 2.73 -22.67 -1.06
CA TYR A 87 2.89 -22.88 -2.49
C TYR A 87 4.04 -23.85 -2.71
N GLN A 88 3.79 -24.90 -3.48
CA GLN A 88 4.80 -25.93 -3.75
C GLN A 88 5.89 -25.34 -4.64
N LEU A 89 7.15 -25.66 -4.36
CA LEU A 89 8.25 -25.37 -5.27
C LEU A 89 8.26 -26.37 -6.42
N ASP A 90 8.58 -25.88 -7.61
CA ASP A 90 8.76 -26.68 -8.81
C ASP A 90 10.22 -27.09 -9.00
N ASN A 91 10.43 -28.24 -9.65
CA ASN A 91 11.73 -28.77 -10.05
C ASN A 91 12.79 -28.87 -8.93
N VAL A 92 12.36 -29.08 -7.69
CA VAL A 92 13.24 -29.08 -6.53
C VAL A 92 13.98 -30.40 -6.33
N ASP A 93 15.30 -30.32 -6.14
CA ASP A 93 16.12 -31.41 -5.66
C ASP A 93 16.15 -31.40 -4.12
N ILE A 94 15.26 -32.18 -3.51
CA ILE A 94 15.05 -32.21 -2.06
C ILE A 94 16.32 -32.62 -1.28
N GLY A 95 17.18 -33.43 -1.89
CA GLY A 95 18.41 -33.91 -1.24
C GLY A 95 19.48 -32.84 -1.06
N SER A 96 19.49 -31.84 -1.94
CA SER A 96 20.43 -30.72 -1.90
C SER A 96 19.80 -29.38 -1.51
N PHE A 97 18.48 -29.34 -1.31
CA PHE A 97 17.77 -28.13 -0.92
C PHE A 97 18.30 -27.59 0.42
N LYS A 98 18.65 -26.33 0.43
CA LYS A 98 19.10 -25.59 1.61
C LYS A 98 18.63 -24.14 1.53
N VAL A 99 18.45 -23.55 2.70
CA VAL A 99 18.20 -22.11 2.84
C VAL A 99 19.52 -21.39 3.05
N LEU A 100 19.53 -20.07 2.91
CA LEU A 100 20.72 -19.28 3.19
C LEU A 100 20.98 -19.27 4.70
N ASP A 101 22.22 -19.58 5.09
CA ASP A 101 22.67 -19.46 6.49
C ASP A 101 22.96 -17.99 6.79
N SER A 102 21.90 -17.25 7.07
CA SER A 102 21.96 -15.82 7.39
C SER A 102 21.28 -15.52 8.71
N MET A 103 21.85 -14.56 9.44
CA MET A 103 21.21 -13.97 10.62
C MET A 103 20.16 -12.93 10.24
N ASP A 104 20.17 -12.44 8.99
CA ASP A 104 19.18 -11.50 8.51
C ASP A 104 17.86 -12.22 8.23
N TYR A 105 16.77 -11.71 8.81
CA TYR A 105 15.44 -12.25 8.55
C TYR A 105 15.02 -12.01 7.10
N SER A 106 15.63 -11.03 6.43
CA SER A 106 15.27 -10.68 5.07
C SER A 106 15.62 -11.77 4.05
N ASP A 107 16.63 -12.59 4.35
CA ASP A 107 17.04 -13.76 3.56
C ASP A 107 16.09 -14.97 3.70
N SER A 108 15.08 -14.88 4.58
CA SER A 108 14.16 -16.00 4.87
C SER A 108 13.34 -16.46 3.65
N CYS A 109 13.22 -15.62 2.62
CA CYS A 109 12.49 -15.89 1.39
C CYS A 109 13.36 -16.46 0.25
N VAL A 110 14.64 -16.76 0.51
CA VAL A 110 15.58 -17.28 -0.50
C VAL A 110 16.09 -18.67 -0.14
N ALA A 111 16.11 -19.56 -1.13
CA ALA A 111 16.66 -20.90 -0.99
C ALA A 111 17.34 -21.36 -2.28
N VAL A 112 18.16 -22.40 -2.17
CA VAL A 112 18.85 -23.01 -3.31
C VAL A 112 18.78 -24.53 -3.23
N ASP A 113 18.82 -25.19 -4.37
CA ASP A 113 19.25 -26.57 -4.50
C ASP A 113 20.42 -26.67 -5.49
N LYS A 114 20.88 -27.88 -5.82
CA LYS A 114 22.02 -28.04 -6.75
C LYS A 114 21.77 -27.51 -8.18
N ASN A 115 20.52 -27.27 -8.57
CA ASN A 115 20.09 -26.89 -9.90
C ASN A 115 19.52 -25.46 -9.98
N ASN A 116 18.84 -24.99 -8.93
CA ASN A 116 18.02 -23.78 -8.97
C ASN A 116 18.21 -22.87 -7.75
N VAL A 117 18.01 -21.56 -7.98
CA VAL A 117 17.76 -20.56 -6.94
C VAL A 117 16.27 -20.27 -6.88
N TYR A 118 15.74 -20.10 -5.66
CA TYR A 118 14.33 -19.84 -5.38
C TYR A 118 14.15 -18.53 -4.63
N PHE A 119 13.27 -17.67 -5.14
CA PHE A 119 12.73 -16.50 -4.43
C PHE A 119 11.25 -16.73 -4.17
N GLY A 120 10.87 -16.87 -2.90
CA GLY A 120 9.56 -17.40 -2.57
C GLY A 120 9.38 -18.80 -3.15
N ASN A 121 8.28 -19.01 -3.87
CA ASN A 121 8.02 -20.25 -4.61
C ASN A 121 8.45 -20.20 -6.09
N GLN A 122 9.18 -19.17 -6.53
CA GLN A 122 9.54 -18.96 -7.94
C GLN A 122 11.01 -19.27 -8.19
N ILE A 123 11.30 -19.89 -9.34
CA ILE A 123 12.68 -20.20 -9.79
C ILE A 123 13.28 -18.97 -10.47
N VAL A 124 14.52 -18.64 -10.11
CA VAL A 124 15.34 -17.63 -10.79
C VAL A 124 16.44 -18.35 -11.58
N SER A 125 16.14 -18.65 -12.85
CA SER A 125 16.89 -19.62 -13.64
C SER A 125 18.25 -19.15 -14.15
N ASP A 126 18.54 -17.86 -14.08
CA ASP A 126 19.81 -17.28 -14.52
C ASP A 126 20.80 -17.04 -13.37
N LEU A 127 20.44 -17.32 -12.12
CA LEU A 127 21.38 -17.36 -11.00
C LEU A 127 22.02 -18.74 -10.85
N ASP A 128 23.35 -18.78 -10.71
CA ASP A 128 24.10 -20.01 -10.40
C ASP A 128 23.96 -20.37 -8.89
N PRO A 129 23.24 -21.45 -8.53
CA PRO A 129 23.01 -21.80 -7.13
C PRO A 129 24.29 -22.18 -6.37
N ASN A 130 25.38 -22.54 -7.07
CA ASN A 130 26.64 -22.89 -6.43
C ASN A 130 27.48 -21.66 -6.07
N LYS A 131 27.13 -20.49 -6.62
CA LYS A 131 27.85 -19.22 -6.43
C LYS A 131 27.01 -18.15 -5.76
N LEU A 132 25.75 -18.41 -5.46
CA LEU A 132 24.86 -17.44 -4.83
C LEU A 132 25.43 -16.98 -3.48
N TYR A 133 25.48 -15.67 -3.29
CA TYR A 133 25.80 -15.02 -2.03
C TYR A 133 24.88 -13.82 -1.78
N THR A 134 24.74 -13.45 -0.51
CA THR A 134 24.00 -12.26 -0.08
C THR A 134 24.86 -11.02 -0.24
N VAL A 135 24.30 -9.99 -0.87
CA VAL A 135 24.95 -8.67 -1.02
C VAL A 135 24.60 -7.76 0.16
N GLY A 136 23.43 -7.97 0.77
CA GLY A 136 22.80 -7.09 1.76
C GLY A 136 21.71 -6.21 1.15
N ASN A 137 20.89 -5.57 1.97
CA ASN A 137 19.74 -4.75 1.53
C ASN A 137 18.78 -5.49 0.58
N ASP A 138 18.60 -6.79 0.82
CA ASP A 138 17.74 -7.69 0.03
C ASP A 138 18.24 -7.94 -1.42
N TYR A 139 19.54 -7.72 -1.65
CA TYR A 139 20.20 -8.08 -2.90
C TYR A 139 20.97 -9.40 -2.79
N TYR A 140 20.95 -10.16 -3.88
CA TYR A 140 21.59 -11.46 -4.03
C TYR A 140 22.32 -11.51 -5.37
N SER A 141 23.46 -12.18 -5.42
CA SER A 141 24.27 -12.26 -6.64
C SER A 141 24.97 -13.59 -6.76
N ASP A 142 25.24 -14.03 -7.98
CA ASP A 142 26.15 -15.16 -8.28
C ASP A 142 27.52 -14.70 -8.82
N GLY A 143 27.76 -13.39 -8.81
CA GLY A 143 28.95 -12.73 -9.36
C GLY A 143 28.83 -12.30 -10.82
N ILE A 144 27.76 -12.71 -11.53
CA ILE A 144 27.45 -12.28 -12.92
C ILE A 144 26.07 -11.64 -12.96
N ASN A 145 25.05 -12.34 -12.48
CA ASN A 145 23.68 -11.89 -12.37
C ASN A 145 23.40 -11.47 -10.93
N SER A 146 22.63 -10.40 -10.78
CA SER A 146 22.22 -9.90 -9.48
C SER A 146 20.74 -9.55 -9.47
N TYR A 147 20.10 -9.77 -8.33
CA TYR A 147 18.69 -9.52 -8.13
C TYR A 147 18.43 -8.83 -6.81
N PHE A 148 17.41 -8.01 -6.78
CA PHE A 148 16.70 -7.62 -5.57
C PHE A 148 15.55 -8.62 -5.34
N CYS A 149 15.35 -9.09 -4.11
CA CYS A 149 14.19 -9.88 -3.72
C CYS A 149 13.66 -9.39 -2.37
N LEU A 150 12.49 -8.76 -2.38
CA LEU A 150 11.87 -8.22 -1.17
C LEU A 150 11.56 -9.34 -0.17
N ASP A 151 11.80 -9.06 1.11
CA ASP A 151 11.56 -9.97 2.24
C ASP A 151 10.10 -10.03 2.70
N THR A 152 9.26 -9.21 2.09
CA THR A 152 7.82 -9.13 2.30
C THR A 152 7.07 -9.44 1.02
N PHE A 153 5.77 -9.67 1.15
CA PHE A 153 4.89 -9.99 0.03
C PHE A 153 4.13 -8.75 -0.43
N GLU A 154 3.95 -8.62 -1.74
CA GLU A 154 3.05 -7.64 -2.33
C GLU A 154 1.88 -8.36 -3.03
N LYS A 155 0.77 -7.64 -3.17
CA LYS A 155 -0.43 -8.18 -3.78
C LYS A 155 -0.31 -8.14 -5.30
N THR A 156 -0.53 -9.28 -5.96
CA THR A 156 -0.57 -9.39 -7.42
C THR A 156 -1.82 -8.68 -7.97
N GLU A 157 -1.63 -7.64 -8.80
CA GLU A 157 -2.71 -6.77 -9.31
C GLU A 157 -3.77 -7.55 -10.11
N ASP A 158 -3.38 -8.53 -10.92
CA ASP A 158 -4.28 -9.27 -11.83
C ASP A 158 -5.35 -10.10 -11.10
N LEU A 159 -5.03 -10.61 -9.91
CA LEU A 159 -5.96 -11.42 -9.11
C LEU A 159 -6.78 -10.57 -8.14
N ALA A 160 -6.31 -9.36 -7.80
CA ALA A 160 -6.98 -8.45 -6.88
C ALA A 160 -8.40 -8.08 -7.33
N ASN A 161 -8.65 -8.08 -8.65
CA ASN A 161 -9.93 -7.70 -9.25
C ASN A 161 -10.91 -8.88 -9.47
N LYS A 162 -10.51 -10.12 -9.14
CA LYS A 162 -11.35 -11.32 -9.31
C LYS A 162 -11.83 -11.87 -7.97
N SER A 163 -13.10 -12.29 -7.89
CA SER A 163 -13.60 -12.99 -6.70
C SER A 163 -12.87 -14.33 -6.52
N LYS A 164 -12.60 -14.73 -5.27
CA LYS A 164 -11.93 -16.01 -4.96
C LYS A 164 -12.62 -17.23 -5.60
N ILE A 165 -13.95 -17.21 -5.66
CA ILE A 165 -14.73 -18.27 -6.32
C ILE A 165 -14.38 -18.33 -7.82
N ARG A 166 -14.30 -17.19 -8.51
CA ARG A 166 -13.92 -17.14 -9.93
C ARG A 166 -12.50 -17.67 -10.14
N GLN A 167 -11.55 -17.29 -9.27
CA GLN A 167 -10.17 -17.79 -9.35
C GLN A 167 -10.11 -19.33 -9.25
N TYR A 168 -10.89 -19.93 -8.34
CA TYR A 168 -10.95 -21.38 -8.18
C TYR A 168 -11.66 -22.09 -9.34
N ILE A 169 -12.69 -21.47 -9.93
CA ILE A 169 -13.30 -21.99 -11.16
C ILE A 169 -12.25 -22.03 -12.27
N GLU A 170 -11.48 -20.95 -12.46
CA GLU A 170 -10.44 -20.88 -13.48
C GLU A 170 -9.33 -21.91 -13.27
N TYR A 171 -8.87 -22.06 -12.03
CA TYR A 171 -7.86 -23.07 -11.67
C TYR A 171 -8.33 -24.50 -11.98
N TYR A 172 -9.48 -24.92 -11.44
CA TYR A 172 -9.90 -26.32 -11.50
C TYR A 172 -10.59 -26.74 -12.81
N PHE A 173 -11.32 -25.83 -13.47
CA PHE A 173 -12.08 -26.16 -14.70
C PHE A 173 -11.39 -25.71 -15.98
N PHE A 174 -10.52 -24.70 -15.92
CA PHE A 174 -9.79 -24.19 -17.10
C PHE A 174 -8.28 -24.47 -17.05
N LYS A 175 -7.82 -25.29 -16.09
CA LYS A 175 -6.40 -25.66 -15.90
C LYS A 175 -5.47 -24.43 -15.79
N GLY A 176 -5.96 -23.37 -15.13
CA GLY A 176 -5.13 -22.24 -14.79
C GLY A 176 -4.06 -22.59 -13.75
N GLU A 177 -3.25 -21.61 -13.38
CA GLU A 177 -2.34 -21.72 -12.24
C GLU A 177 -3.10 -21.65 -10.92
N LYS A 178 -2.50 -22.21 -9.85
CA LYS A 178 -3.07 -22.08 -8.51
C LYS A 178 -3.15 -20.58 -8.16
N PRO A 179 -4.30 -20.08 -7.68
CA PRO A 179 -4.41 -18.66 -7.39
C PRO A 179 -3.41 -18.23 -6.32
N GLN A 180 -2.63 -17.21 -6.65
CA GLN A 180 -1.60 -16.63 -5.80
C GLN A 180 -1.73 -15.10 -5.80
N GLU A 181 -2.56 -14.60 -4.88
CA GLU A 181 -2.83 -13.16 -4.74
C GLU A 181 -1.63 -12.38 -4.20
N TYR A 182 -0.61 -13.06 -3.66
CA TYR A 182 0.57 -12.46 -3.08
C TYR A 182 1.82 -13.20 -3.54
N SER A 183 2.91 -12.48 -3.80
CA SER A 183 4.22 -13.05 -4.11
C SER A 183 5.30 -12.24 -3.41
N TYR A 184 6.51 -12.80 -3.33
CA TYR A 184 7.72 -12.06 -2.97
C TYR A 184 8.25 -11.36 -4.23
N PRO A 185 8.13 -10.03 -4.34
CA PRO A 185 8.60 -9.31 -5.51
C PRO A 185 10.11 -9.41 -5.64
N PHE A 186 10.58 -9.68 -6.86
CA PHE A 186 12.00 -9.62 -7.17
C PHE A 186 12.23 -8.98 -8.53
N LYS A 187 13.42 -8.41 -8.69
CA LYS A 187 13.82 -7.71 -9.91
C LYS A 187 15.29 -7.93 -10.22
N LYS A 188 15.56 -8.29 -11.49
CA LYS A 188 16.93 -8.37 -12.00
C LYS A 188 17.54 -6.97 -12.04
N VAL A 189 18.75 -6.85 -11.52
CA VAL A 189 19.52 -5.60 -11.58
C VAL A 189 20.21 -5.53 -12.94
N GLU A 190 20.08 -4.41 -13.63
CA GLU A 190 20.71 -4.17 -14.94
C GLU A 190 22.21 -3.83 -14.77
N THR A 191 22.99 -4.80 -14.29
CA THR A 191 24.46 -4.74 -14.18
C THR A 191 25.05 -6.14 -14.10
N THR A 192 26.30 -6.26 -14.58
CA THR A 192 27.13 -7.47 -14.42
C THR A 192 28.32 -7.23 -13.51
N LYS A 193 28.44 -6.02 -12.96
CA LYS A 193 29.47 -5.65 -11.99
C LYS A 193 29.07 -6.13 -10.60
N THR A 194 30.08 -6.30 -9.74
CA THR A 194 29.87 -6.69 -8.34
C THR A 194 29.08 -5.63 -7.61
N LEU A 195 27.91 -6.01 -7.06
CA LEU A 195 27.11 -5.15 -6.21
C LEU A 195 27.66 -5.11 -4.78
N LYS A 196 27.43 -3.98 -4.12
CA LYS A 196 27.56 -3.81 -2.69
C LYS A 196 26.30 -3.13 -2.16
N ALA A 197 25.76 -3.64 -1.07
CA ALA A 197 24.74 -2.92 -0.32
C ALA A 197 25.30 -1.57 0.16
N ILE A 198 24.47 -0.54 0.13
CA ILE A 198 24.84 0.77 0.68
C ILE A 198 24.43 0.78 2.16
N GLU A 199 25.41 1.03 3.03
CA GLU A 199 25.20 1.07 4.48
C GLU A 199 24.16 2.13 4.86
N ASP A 200 23.34 1.82 5.87
CA ASP A 200 22.24 2.66 6.38
C ASP A 200 21.14 3.05 5.38
N LEU A 201 21.22 2.59 4.11
CA LEU A 201 20.22 2.86 3.06
C LEU A 201 19.57 1.57 2.60
N ARG A 202 18.51 1.14 3.31
CA ARG A 202 17.76 -0.08 2.98
C ARG A 202 17.28 -0.04 1.53
N TYR A 203 17.24 -1.21 0.88
CA TYR A 203 16.87 -1.40 -0.52
C TYR A 203 17.79 -0.75 -1.56
N LEU A 204 18.88 -0.11 -1.14
CA LEU A 204 19.88 0.45 -2.05
C LEU A 204 21.12 -0.43 -2.16
N ALA A 205 21.57 -0.62 -3.40
CA ALA A 205 22.86 -1.22 -3.71
C ALA A 205 23.56 -0.44 -4.83
N SER A 206 24.88 -0.57 -4.91
CA SER A 206 25.68 0.05 -5.96
C SER A 206 26.63 -0.95 -6.60
N ASP A 207 26.88 -0.76 -7.89
CA ASP A 207 27.93 -1.47 -8.63
C ASP A 207 29.27 -0.70 -8.68
N GLY A 208 29.39 0.37 -7.88
CA GLY A 208 30.52 1.29 -7.83
C GLY A 208 30.42 2.49 -8.78
N GLU A 209 29.49 2.46 -9.76
CA GLU A 209 29.24 3.59 -10.66
C GLU A 209 27.77 4.05 -10.61
N LYS A 210 26.85 3.11 -10.44
CA LYS A 210 25.41 3.33 -10.43
C LYS A 210 24.81 2.93 -9.10
N VAL A 211 23.69 3.54 -8.78
CA VAL A 211 22.89 3.23 -7.59
C VAL A 211 21.56 2.62 -8.03
N TYR A 212 21.14 1.57 -7.34
CA TYR A 212 19.93 0.83 -7.60
C TYR A 212 19.03 0.83 -6.36
N TYR A 213 17.75 1.17 -6.54
CA TYR A 213 16.69 1.07 -5.54
C TYR A 213 15.77 -0.09 -5.93
N LYS A 214 15.63 -1.11 -5.07
CA LYS A 214 14.84 -2.32 -5.36
C LYS A 214 15.14 -2.95 -6.74
N GLY A 215 16.41 -2.93 -7.15
CA GLY A 215 16.90 -3.41 -8.43
C GLY A 215 16.71 -2.47 -9.62
N GLU A 216 16.10 -1.30 -9.42
CA GLU A 216 15.92 -0.27 -10.46
C GLU A 216 16.98 0.82 -10.38
N LEU A 217 17.49 1.27 -11.53
CA LEU A 217 18.49 2.33 -11.59
C LEU A 217 17.91 3.68 -11.11
N ILE A 218 18.58 4.31 -10.14
CA ILE A 218 18.42 5.73 -9.86
C ILE A 218 19.33 6.51 -10.81
N LYS A 219 18.75 7.31 -11.70
CA LYS A 219 19.52 8.04 -12.71
C LYS A 219 20.33 9.16 -12.06
N GLU A 220 21.61 9.22 -12.43
CA GLU A 220 22.53 10.32 -12.05
C GLU A 220 22.72 10.48 -10.53
N ALA A 221 22.45 9.45 -9.73
CA ALA A 221 22.73 9.43 -8.31
C ALA A 221 24.24 9.49 -8.03
N ASP A 222 24.64 10.42 -7.18
CA ASP A 222 26.01 10.57 -6.71
C ASP A 222 26.25 9.71 -5.47
N LEU A 223 26.85 8.53 -5.67
CA LEU A 223 27.09 7.53 -4.62
C LEU A 223 27.82 8.11 -3.40
N ASP A 224 28.82 8.96 -3.61
CA ASP A 224 29.69 9.47 -2.55
C ASP A 224 28.98 10.42 -1.58
N THR A 225 27.88 11.04 -2.03
CA THR A 225 27.15 12.04 -1.24
C THR A 225 25.69 11.66 -0.95
N LEU A 226 25.25 10.49 -1.42
CA LEU A 226 23.89 9.99 -1.23
C LEU A 226 23.58 9.71 0.24
N LYS A 227 22.42 10.19 0.70
CA LYS A 227 21.91 10.03 2.07
C LYS A 227 20.40 9.84 2.06
N ALA A 228 19.88 9.17 3.08
CA ALA A 228 18.44 9.19 3.38
C ALA A 228 18.06 10.55 3.97
N VAL A 229 16.84 11.01 3.67
CA VAL A 229 16.29 12.23 4.29
C VAL A 229 16.10 12.03 5.80
N SER A 230 15.68 10.85 6.25
CA SER A 230 15.50 10.51 7.66
C SER A 230 15.97 9.08 7.95
N LYS A 231 16.26 8.78 9.23
CA LYS A 231 16.80 7.49 9.68
C LYS A 231 15.89 6.29 9.40
N TYR A 232 14.57 6.49 9.51
CA TYR A 232 13.57 5.43 9.33
C TYR A 232 12.78 5.67 8.04
N ASN A 233 13.51 5.91 6.95
CA ASN A 233 12.93 6.15 5.65
C ASN A 233 13.64 5.29 4.60
N ASP A 234 12.83 4.65 3.79
CA ASP A 234 13.26 3.77 2.72
C ASP A 234 12.94 4.33 1.33
N ASP A 235 12.35 5.53 1.23
CA ASP A 235 11.82 6.03 -0.06
C ASP A 235 12.42 7.38 -0.49
N TYR A 236 12.83 8.25 0.42
CA TYR A 236 13.40 9.56 0.11
C TYR A 236 14.91 9.63 0.31
N PHE A 237 15.62 10.06 -0.73
CA PHE A 237 17.08 10.19 -0.70
C PHE A 237 17.50 11.53 -1.27
N TYR A 238 18.69 11.98 -0.93
CA TYR A 238 19.29 13.16 -1.56
C TYR A 238 20.80 12.98 -1.67
N ASP A 239 21.40 13.58 -2.68
CA ASP A 239 22.84 13.68 -2.83
C ASP A 239 23.24 15.16 -2.98
N LYS A 240 24.50 15.49 -3.30
CA LYS A 240 24.91 16.89 -3.42
C LYS A 240 24.16 17.71 -4.48
N ASN A 241 23.51 17.07 -5.46
CA ASN A 241 22.89 17.70 -6.61
C ASN A 241 21.36 17.58 -6.60
N ASN A 242 20.84 16.44 -6.17
CA ASN A 242 19.47 16.00 -6.46
C ASN A 242 18.76 15.46 -5.21
N VAL A 243 17.43 15.50 -5.27
CA VAL A 243 16.54 14.82 -4.33
C VAL A 243 15.76 13.74 -5.08
N TYR A 244 15.53 12.61 -4.44
CA TYR A 244 14.93 11.43 -5.03
C TYR A 244 13.76 10.93 -4.19
N TYR A 245 12.69 10.52 -4.85
CA TYR A 245 11.69 9.60 -4.30
C TYR A 245 11.80 8.29 -5.07
N LYS A 246 12.26 7.23 -4.40
CA LYS A 246 12.60 5.94 -5.00
C LYS A 246 13.60 6.14 -6.14
N THR A 247 13.21 5.85 -7.38
CA THR A 247 14.05 6.05 -8.58
C THR A 247 13.83 7.38 -9.28
N LYS A 248 12.87 8.19 -8.84
CA LYS A 248 12.50 9.45 -9.47
C LYS A 248 13.27 10.61 -8.87
N THR A 249 14.02 11.32 -9.71
CA THR A 249 14.56 12.63 -9.35
C THR A 249 13.42 13.62 -9.23
N LEU A 250 13.34 14.29 -8.09
CA LEU A 250 12.41 15.36 -7.83
C LEU A 250 13.01 16.69 -8.26
N ASP A 251 12.18 17.57 -8.82
CA ASP A 251 12.53 18.96 -9.10
C ASP A 251 12.53 19.79 -7.78
N LEU A 252 13.39 19.42 -6.83
CA LEU A 252 13.65 20.10 -5.56
C LEU A 252 15.16 20.34 -5.41
N SER A 253 15.52 21.42 -4.72
CA SER A 253 16.90 21.71 -4.38
C SER A 253 17.39 20.77 -3.29
N SER A 254 18.47 20.04 -3.56
CA SER A 254 19.11 19.24 -2.52
C SER A 254 19.76 20.11 -1.45
N ASN A 255 19.51 19.79 -0.18
CA ASN A 255 20.12 20.44 0.97
C ASN A 255 19.96 19.57 2.24
N GLU A 256 20.66 19.93 3.31
CA GLU A 256 20.64 19.20 4.59
C GLU A 256 19.39 19.48 5.46
N ASN A 257 18.57 20.47 5.10
CA ASN A 257 17.33 20.84 5.81
C ASN A 257 16.09 20.25 5.12
N LEU A 258 16.25 19.07 4.52
CA LEU A 258 15.14 18.25 4.07
C LEU A 258 14.66 17.40 5.25
N ASP A 259 13.36 17.41 5.51
CA ASP A 259 12.75 16.60 6.56
C ASP A 259 11.49 15.88 6.06
N LEU A 260 11.12 14.81 6.76
CA LEU A 260 9.90 14.06 6.53
C LEU A 260 8.89 14.38 7.62
N VAL A 261 7.83 15.09 7.26
CA VAL A 261 6.84 15.62 8.20
C VAL A 261 5.47 14.98 8.00
N SER A 262 4.79 14.70 9.11
CA SER A 262 3.42 14.17 9.13
C SER A 262 2.65 14.68 10.35
N VAL A 263 1.35 14.40 10.40
CA VAL A 263 0.58 14.47 11.65
C VAL A 263 0.91 13.24 12.51
N GLU A 264 0.59 13.24 13.81
CA GLU A 264 1.01 12.18 14.75
C GLU A 264 0.50 10.79 14.34
N GLN A 265 -0.74 10.71 13.88
CA GLN A 265 -1.37 9.48 13.38
C GLN A 265 -1.52 9.53 11.86
N GLY A 266 -0.56 10.15 11.18
CA GLY A 266 -0.64 10.44 9.76
C GLY A 266 -0.57 9.19 8.89
N GLU A 267 -1.49 9.08 7.94
CA GLU A 267 -1.38 8.12 6.84
C GLU A 267 -0.36 8.55 5.78
N ARG A 268 0.13 9.80 5.86
CA ARG A 268 0.97 10.44 4.84
C ARG A 268 2.16 11.12 5.47
N THR A 269 3.28 10.96 4.80
CA THR A 269 4.53 11.63 5.11
C THR A 269 4.90 12.51 3.93
N TYR A 270 5.13 13.79 4.20
CA TYR A 270 5.51 14.78 3.19
C TYR A 270 7.01 15.04 3.30
N LEU A 271 7.68 15.17 2.16
CA LEU A 271 9.01 15.74 2.12
C LEU A 271 8.87 17.27 2.22
N TYR A 272 9.52 17.86 3.21
CA TYR A 272 9.55 19.30 3.43
C TYR A 272 10.97 19.83 3.36
N ASP A 273 11.18 20.80 2.47
CA ASP A 273 12.41 21.58 2.39
C ASP A 273 12.27 22.79 3.31
N GLU A 274 12.78 22.69 4.53
CA GLU A 274 12.62 23.74 5.55
C GLU A 274 13.32 25.04 5.15
N LEU A 275 14.32 24.97 4.27
CA LEU A 275 15.08 26.14 3.82
C LEU A 275 14.29 26.97 2.79
N ASN A 276 13.73 26.33 1.77
CA ASN A 276 13.04 27.04 0.67
C ASN A 276 11.51 26.96 0.75
N GLY A 277 10.97 26.15 1.66
CA GLY A 277 9.55 25.90 1.81
C GLY A 277 8.94 25.11 0.65
N ASN A 278 9.70 24.23 -0.01
CA ASN A 278 9.15 23.29 -0.97
C ASN A 278 8.51 22.11 -0.24
N VAL A 279 7.45 21.55 -0.81
CA VAL A 279 6.76 20.37 -0.28
C VAL A 279 6.57 19.37 -1.42
N SER A 280 6.81 18.10 -1.15
CA SER A 280 6.33 17.02 -2.02
C SER A 280 5.62 15.94 -1.22
N LEU A 281 4.69 15.26 -1.88
CA LEU A 281 4.11 14.01 -1.41
C LEU A 281 4.42 12.97 -2.48
N GLU A 282 5.22 11.97 -2.12
CA GLU A 282 5.83 11.06 -3.09
C GLU A 282 6.54 11.84 -4.22
N GLU A 283 6.24 11.51 -5.48
CA GLU A 283 6.70 12.23 -6.67
C GLU A 283 5.92 13.53 -6.96
N TYR A 284 4.80 13.77 -6.28
CA TYR A 284 3.99 14.97 -6.50
C TYR A 284 4.59 16.17 -5.79
N ILE A 285 5.10 17.12 -6.57
CA ILE A 285 5.68 18.37 -6.06
C ILE A 285 4.61 19.45 -6.02
N PHE A 286 4.52 20.16 -4.90
CA PHE A 286 3.57 21.25 -4.73
C PHE A 286 3.90 22.43 -5.65
N ASN A 287 2.90 23.26 -5.93
CA ASN A 287 3.06 24.31 -6.93
C ASN A 287 4.07 25.38 -6.48
N LYS A 288 5.24 25.38 -7.14
CA LYS A 288 6.35 26.30 -6.91
C LYS A 288 5.99 27.79 -6.99
N LYS A 289 4.86 28.16 -7.60
CA LYS A 289 4.38 29.55 -7.60
C LYS A 289 4.13 30.09 -6.19
N TYR A 290 3.74 29.22 -5.26
CA TYR A 290 3.29 29.61 -3.93
C TYR A 290 4.33 29.37 -2.83
N ILE A 291 5.56 28.97 -3.18
CA ILE A 291 6.64 28.84 -2.18
C ILE A 291 7.06 30.24 -1.66
N PRO A 292 7.57 30.34 -0.41
CA PRO A 292 7.74 29.26 0.54
C PRO A 292 6.40 28.86 1.19
N TYR A 293 6.21 27.54 1.38
CA TYR A 293 5.17 27.00 2.23
C TYR A 293 5.67 26.89 3.67
N GLN A 294 4.82 27.29 4.61
CA GLN A 294 4.92 26.94 6.01
C GLN A 294 3.93 25.81 6.30
N VAL A 295 4.43 24.74 6.91
CA VAL A 295 3.64 23.54 7.24
C VAL A 295 3.08 23.68 8.65
N LEU A 296 1.79 23.39 8.80
CA LEU A 296 1.06 23.43 10.06
C LEU A 296 0.48 22.05 10.39
N GLY A 297 0.44 21.71 11.68
CA GLY A 297 -0.08 20.43 12.17
C GLY A 297 0.94 19.30 12.22
N ILE A 298 2.24 19.59 12.05
CA ILE A 298 3.31 18.60 12.27
C ILE A 298 3.16 18.02 13.68
N ASP A 299 3.16 16.69 13.79
CA ASP A 299 2.97 15.95 15.05
C ASP A 299 1.65 16.25 15.78
N SER A 300 0.64 16.76 15.08
CA SER A 300 -0.67 17.01 15.69
C SER A 300 -1.50 15.73 15.74
N GLY A 301 -2.01 15.38 16.91
CA GLY A 301 -3.07 14.36 17.04
C GLY A 301 -4.48 14.86 16.65
N HIS A 302 -4.65 16.18 16.48
CA HIS A 302 -5.98 16.81 16.31
C HIS A 302 -6.41 17.04 14.87
N VAL A 303 -5.49 16.88 13.91
CA VAL A 303 -5.77 17.01 12.49
C VAL A 303 -5.46 15.73 11.74
N LYS A 304 -6.28 15.44 10.73
CA LYS A 304 -6.16 14.25 9.88
C LYS A 304 -5.09 14.38 8.79
N ASP A 305 -4.65 15.60 8.48
CA ASP A 305 -3.60 15.88 7.49
C ASP A 305 -2.97 17.26 7.76
N LEU A 306 -1.83 17.54 7.12
CA LEU A 306 -1.12 18.80 7.23
C LEU A 306 -1.80 19.93 6.46
N VAL A 307 -1.61 21.15 6.93
CA VAL A 307 -2.09 22.38 6.27
C VAL A 307 -0.88 23.21 5.83
N PHE A 308 -0.93 23.74 4.62
CA PHE A 308 0.20 24.45 4.01
C PHE A 308 -0.16 25.90 3.78
N VAL A 309 0.64 26.82 4.31
CA VAL A 309 0.37 28.25 4.25
C VAL A 309 1.44 28.94 3.43
N SER A 310 1.05 29.83 2.54
CA SER A 310 1.96 30.75 1.89
C SER A 310 1.42 32.17 1.88
N LYS A 311 2.19 33.13 1.37
CA LYS A 311 1.70 34.52 1.22
C LYS A 311 0.41 34.61 0.39
N ASP A 312 0.21 33.67 -0.55
CA ASP A 312 -0.88 33.72 -1.54
C ASP A 312 -2.09 32.88 -1.13
N GLY A 313 -2.02 32.14 -0.03
CA GLY A 313 -3.17 31.38 0.43
C GLY A 313 -2.88 30.28 1.45
N ILE A 314 -3.94 29.54 1.74
CA ILE A 314 -3.92 28.32 2.54
C ILE A 314 -4.27 27.16 1.62
N PHE A 315 -3.53 26.07 1.74
CA PHE A 315 -3.58 24.92 0.87
C PHE A 315 -3.64 23.63 1.67
N PHE A 316 -4.17 22.58 1.04
CA PHE A 316 -4.17 21.21 1.53
C PHE A 316 -3.96 20.26 0.35
N TYR A 317 -3.61 19.02 0.63
CA TYR A 317 -3.59 17.98 -0.40
C TYR A 317 -4.94 17.24 -0.41
N ASN A 318 -5.65 17.31 -1.53
CA ASN A 318 -6.89 16.58 -1.70
C ASN A 318 -6.59 15.16 -2.21
N PHE A 319 -6.92 14.16 -1.41
CA PHE A 319 -6.69 12.77 -1.77
C PHE A 319 -7.58 12.25 -2.90
N GLU A 320 -8.80 12.77 -3.02
CA GLU A 320 -9.73 12.30 -4.04
C GLU A 320 -9.27 12.73 -5.43
N THR A 321 -8.77 13.96 -5.53
CA THR A 321 -8.23 14.52 -6.78
C THR A 321 -6.74 14.23 -6.96
N LYS A 322 -6.04 13.85 -5.88
CA LYS A 322 -4.58 13.66 -5.80
C LYS A 322 -3.78 14.92 -6.13
N GLU A 323 -4.34 16.08 -5.81
CA GLU A 323 -3.76 17.38 -6.12
C GLU A 323 -3.73 18.30 -4.90
N GLN A 324 -2.80 19.24 -4.90
CA GLN A 324 -2.82 20.37 -4.00
C GLN A 324 -3.96 21.32 -4.39
N GLU A 325 -4.80 21.67 -3.40
CA GLU A 325 -5.89 22.62 -3.58
C GLU A 325 -5.75 23.84 -2.68
N ARG A 326 -6.18 24.99 -3.19
CA ARG A 326 -6.22 26.26 -2.44
C ARG A 326 -7.59 26.44 -1.80
N VAL A 327 -7.61 26.61 -0.48
CA VAL A 327 -8.84 26.83 0.29
C VAL A 327 -9.25 28.31 0.27
N GLY A 328 -8.29 29.22 0.34
CA GLY A 328 -8.56 30.65 0.47
C GLY A 328 -7.31 31.49 0.67
N ASP A 329 -7.53 32.77 0.98
CA ASP A 329 -6.47 33.74 1.25
C ASP A 329 -5.73 33.41 2.56
N ASN A 330 -4.49 33.86 2.68
CA ASN A 330 -3.73 33.74 3.92
C ASN A 330 -4.37 34.63 5.00
N ILE A 331 -4.83 34.01 6.08
CA ILE A 331 -5.51 34.68 7.20
C ILE A 331 -4.55 35.18 8.29
N PHE A 332 -3.30 34.71 8.29
CA PHE A 332 -2.31 34.99 9.33
C PHE A 332 -1.66 36.36 9.14
N LYS A 333 -1.20 36.95 10.24
CA LYS A 333 -0.52 38.25 10.28
C LYS A 333 0.90 38.09 10.81
N GLY A 334 1.88 38.30 9.92
CA GLY A 334 3.29 38.24 10.28
C GLY A 334 3.80 36.81 10.48
N LYS A 335 4.61 36.57 11.50
CA LYS A 335 5.29 35.28 11.69
C LYS A 335 4.38 34.27 12.38
N ILE A 336 4.17 33.12 11.75
CA ILE A 336 3.44 32.00 12.36
C ILE A 336 4.43 31.16 13.19
N THR A 337 4.01 30.81 14.41
CA THR A 337 4.78 30.03 15.38
C THR A 337 3.88 28.97 16.03
N ASN A 338 4.40 27.75 16.20
CA ASN A 338 3.69 26.71 16.93
C ASN A 338 3.89 26.94 18.43
N ILE A 339 2.78 27.06 19.18
CA ILE A 339 2.77 26.99 20.65
C ILE A 339 2.75 25.51 21.05
N LEU A 340 1.89 24.75 20.37
CA LEU A 340 1.77 23.29 20.39
C LEU A 340 1.53 22.83 18.94
N SER A 341 1.60 21.53 18.68
CA SER A 341 1.36 20.95 17.34
C SER A 341 0.03 21.41 16.71
N SER A 342 -1.01 21.57 17.54
CA SER A 342 -2.36 22.02 17.11
C SER A 342 -2.69 23.46 17.49
N VAL A 343 -1.85 24.13 18.29
CA VAL A 343 -2.10 25.50 18.76
C VAL A 343 -1.02 26.40 18.18
N ILE A 344 -1.41 27.30 17.30
CA ILE A 344 -0.48 28.15 16.56
C ILE A 344 -0.76 29.62 16.87
N SER A 345 0.25 30.47 16.78
CA SER A 345 0.09 31.91 16.91
C SER A 345 0.76 32.65 15.78
N ASP A 346 0.16 33.75 15.37
CA ASP A 346 0.81 34.75 14.54
C ASP A 346 1.19 35.98 15.40
N ASP A 347 1.57 37.10 14.78
CA ASP A 347 1.96 38.31 15.51
C ASP A 347 0.80 38.93 16.32
N LYS A 348 -0.46 38.59 16.00
CA LYS A 348 -1.66 39.20 16.58
C LYS A 348 -2.57 38.23 17.33
N ASN A 349 -2.74 37.00 16.85
CA ASN A 349 -3.80 36.07 17.22
C ASN A 349 -3.25 34.69 17.57
N ILE A 350 -4.07 33.92 18.28
CA ILE A 350 -3.88 32.49 18.50
C ILE A 350 -4.96 31.73 17.73
N TYR A 351 -4.61 30.55 17.22
CA TYR A 351 -5.49 29.67 16.46
C TYR A 351 -5.36 28.23 16.96
N TYR A 352 -6.40 27.45 16.70
CA TYR A 352 -6.46 26.02 16.97
C TYR A 352 -6.74 25.26 15.68
N LEU A 353 -5.99 24.19 15.44
CA LEU A 353 -6.17 23.28 14.33
C LEU A 353 -6.99 22.08 14.82
N HIS A 354 -8.07 21.76 14.10
CA HIS A 354 -8.91 20.62 14.45
C HIS A 354 -9.62 20.04 13.23
N SER A 355 -9.62 18.72 13.15
CA SER A 355 -10.38 17.98 12.16
C SER A 355 -11.78 17.63 12.66
N TYR A 356 -12.77 17.73 11.77
CA TYR A 356 -14.14 17.35 12.08
C TYR A 356 -14.87 16.79 10.86
N ASP A 357 -15.79 15.86 11.12
CA ASP A 357 -16.57 15.18 10.11
C ASP A 357 -17.98 15.78 10.03
N ILE A 358 -18.46 16.03 8.80
CA ILE A 358 -19.83 16.46 8.55
C ILE A 358 -20.64 15.24 8.13
N TYR A 359 -21.73 14.96 8.86
CA TYR A 359 -22.65 13.86 8.57
C TYR A 359 -24.00 14.38 8.09
N ARG A 360 -24.63 13.62 7.18
CA ARG A 360 -26.01 13.83 6.74
C ARG A 360 -26.85 12.60 7.06
N LYS A 361 -28.03 12.83 7.66
CA LYS A 361 -29.02 11.78 7.90
C LYS A 361 -29.68 11.34 6.59
N LYS A 362 -29.58 10.05 6.26
CA LYS A 362 -30.33 9.41 5.17
C LYS A 362 -31.38 8.47 5.74
N ARG A 363 -32.62 8.60 5.26
CA ARG A 363 -33.72 7.69 5.62
C ARG A 363 -33.46 6.31 5.01
N THR A 364 -33.63 5.27 5.82
CA THR A 364 -33.55 3.86 5.44
C THR A 364 -34.85 3.15 5.81
N LYS A 365 -35.00 1.88 5.42
CA LYS A 365 -36.21 1.09 5.69
C LYS A 365 -36.55 0.97 7.19
N TYR A 366 -35.55 1.04 8.06
CA TYR A 366 -35.69 0.87 9.51
C TYR A 366 -35.23 2.10 10.33
N GLY A 367 -35.15 3.29 9.74
CA GLY A 367 -34.83 4.52 10.48
C GLY A 367 -33.94 5.48 9.71
N TYR A 368 -32.97 6.09 10.39
CA TYR A 368 -31.97 6.97 9.78
C TYR A 368 -30.58 6.39 9.95
N ARG A 369 -29.74 6.58 8.95
CA ARG A 369 -28.31 6.31 9.00
C ARG A 369 -27.56 7.60 8.72
N ASP A 370 -26.56 7.88 9.55
CA ASP A 370 -25.61 8.95 9.27
C ASP A 370 -24.66 8.54 8.15
N ILE A 371 -24.54 9.41 7.16
CA ILE A 371 -23.64 9.24 6.03
C ILE A 371 -22.61 10.34 6.13
N LEU A 372 -21.34 9.96 6.20
CA LEU A 372 -20.22 10.88 6.13
C LEU A 372 -20.30 11.64 4.79
N VAL A 373 -20.36 12.96 4.87
CA VAL A 373 -20.44 13.86 3.71
C VAL A 373 -19.06 14.43 3.39
N SER A 374 -18.36 14.91 4.42
CA SER A 374 -16.99 15.42 4.26
C SER A 374 -16.18 15.24 5.54
N LYS A 375 -14.88 15.08 5.37
CA LYS A 375 -13.87 15.22 6.43
C LYS A 375 -13.21 16.59 6.24
N ASN A 376 -13.09 17.38 7.29
CA ASN A 376 -12.63 18.76 7.20
C ASN A 376 -11.48 18.99 8.16
N ILE A 377 -10.62 19.96 7.83
CA ILE A 377 -9.60 20.52 8.72
C ILE A 377 -9.92 22.00 8.87
N GLY A 378 -10.11 22.45 10.10
CA GLY A 378 -10.41 23.84 10.41
C GLY A 378 -9.24 24.55 11.09
N ILE A 379 -9.05 25.83 10.75
CA ILE A 379 -8.21 26.76 11.48
C ILE A 379 -9.13 27.71 12.25
N PHE A 380 -9.27 27.48 13.56
CA PHE A 380 -10.20 28.20 14.41
C PHE A 380 -9.50 29.32 15.14
N SER A 381 -9.95 30.57 14.96
CA SER A 381 -9.39 31.70 15.71
C SER A 381 -9.81 31.63 17.18
N LEU A 382 -8.82 31.72 18.07
CA LEU A 382 -8.98 31.89 19.52
C LEU A 382 -8.89 33.37 19.93
N GLY A 383 -8.91 34.27 18.93
CA GLY A 383 -8.83 35.72 19.06
C GLY A 383 -7.43 36.25 19.34
N GLU A 384 -7.35 37.54 19.67
CA GLU A 384 -6.07 38.22 19.90
C GLU A 384 -5.26 37.54 21.01
N LYS A 385 -3.93 37.50 20.82
CA LYS A 385 -2.92 36.95 21.74
C LYS A 385 -2.87 37.72 23.07
N LYS A 386 -3.29 38.98 23.06
CA LYS A 386 -3.38 39.81 24.26
C LYS A 386 -4.26 39.14 25.32
N ASN A 387 -3.79 39.12 26.57
CA ASN A 387 -4.45 38.53 27.73
C ASN A 387 -4.57 36.99 27.74
N TRP A 388 -3.86 36.28 26.85
CA TRP A 388 -3.63 34.85 27.02
C TRP A 388 -2.46 34.63 27.98
N GLU A 389 -2.68 33.80 28.98
CA GLU A 389 -1.68 33.47 30.00
C GLU A 389 -1.58 31.95 30.14
N LYS A 390 -0.37 31.40 29.94
CA LYS A 390 -0.11 29.99 30.26
C LYS A 390 -0.09 29.83 31.77
N ILE A 391 -0.91 28.92 32.30
CA ILE A 391 -1.02 28.67 33.74
C ILE A 391 -0.09 27.54 34.16
N LYS A 392 -0.15 26.39 33.48
CA LYS A 392 0.72 25.23 33.74
C LYS A 392 0.69 24.22 32.60
N ASP A 393 1.72 23.40 32.56
CA ASP A 393 1.76 22.13 31.83
C ASP A 393 1.12 21.01 32.67
N ILE A 394 0.56 20.00 32.01
CA ILE A 394 0.01 18.79 32.61
C ILE A 394 0.70 17.59 31.98
N ASP A 395 1.48 16.86 32.78
CA ASP A 395 2.27 15.71 32.33
C ASP A 395 1.80 14.37 32.93
N SER A 396 0.61 14.34 33.55
CA SER A 396 0.09 13.15 34.26
C SER A 396 -1.29 12.76 33.72
N GLY A 397 -1.39 11.60 33.07
CA GLY A 397 -2.63 11.02 32.55
C GLY A 397 -2.92 11.42 31.10
N THR A 398 -3.15 12.70 30.86
CA THR A 398 -3.27 13.33 29.53
C THR A 398 -2.25 14.45 29.45
N THR A 399 -1.38 14.44 28.44
CA THR A 399 -0.40 15.52 28.20
C THR A 399 -1.08 16.73 27.58
N GLY A 400 -0.75 17.93 28.06
CA GLY A 400 -1.31 19.18 27.52
C GLY A 400 -1.02 20.41 28.36
N GLN A 401 -1.64 21.53 28.00
CA GLN A 401 -1.42 22.82 28.64
C GLN A 401 -2.72 23.51 29.08
N VAL A 402 -2.71 24.09 30.28
CA VAL A 402 -3.81 24.94 30.78
C VAL A 402 -3.47 26.41 30.56
N TRP A 403 -4.38 27.12 29.91
CA TRP A 403 -4.28 28.53 29.61
C TRP A 403 -5.49 29.29 30.15
N ARG A 404 -5.31 30.58 30.41
CA ARG A 404 -6.36 31.50 30.85
C ARG A 404 -6.51 32.65 29.88
N LYS A 405 -7.75 33.04 29.61
CA LYS A 405 -8.10 34.30 28.94
C LYS A 405 -9.25 34.97 29.68
N GLY A 406 -8.94 36.05 30.41
CA GLY A 406 -9.90 36.67 31.33
C GLY A 406 -10.39 35.66 32.38
N ASN A 407 -11.70 35.44 32.45
CA ASN A 407 -12.33 34.53 33.43
C ASN A 407 -12.53 33.09 32.89
N LYS A 408 -12.00 32.75 31.71
CA LYS A 408 -12.12 31.42 31.12
C LYS A 408 -10.79 30.69 31.17
N TYR A 409 -10.86 29.39 31.43
CA TYR A 409 -9.75 28.46 31.35
C TYR A 409 -9.93 27.57 30.12
N TYR A 410 -8.81 27.29 29.47
CA TYR A 410 -8.71 26.46 28.28
C TYR A 410 -7.70 25.37 28.57
N TYR A 411 -8.04 24.15 28.18
CA TYR A 411 -7.11 23.03 28.18
C TYR A 411 -6.86 22.64 26.74
N PHE A 412 -5.60 22.69 26.32
CA PHE A 412 -5.16 22.18 25.03
C PHE A 412 -4.45 20.86 25.29
N ASP A 413 -5.09 19.76 24.91
CA ASP A 413 -4.45 18.45 24.97
C ASP A 413 -3.55 18.23 23.76
N ASP A 414 -2.50 17.42 23.94
CA ASP A 414 -1.54 17.14 22.87
C ASP A 414 -1.95 15.92 22.03
N LEU A 415 -2.79 15.03 22.57
CA LEU A 415 -2.99 13.68 22.04
C LEU A 415 -4.11 13.56 21.00
N GLY A 416 -5.03 14.53 20.92
CA GLY A 416 -6.10 14.50 19.92
C GLY A 416 -7.08 13.34 20.05
N VAL A 417 -7.21 12.78 21.25
CA VAL A 417 -8.12 11.66 21.52
C VAL A 417 -9.51 12.22 21.77
N ASP A 418 -10.45 11.94 20.85
CA ASP A 418 -11.89 12.26 20.96
C ASP A 418 -12.59 11.59 22.16
#